data_AF-A0A357MZK1-F1
#
_entry.id   AF-A0A357MZK1-F1
#
_cell.length_a   1.000
_cell.length_b   1.000
_cell.length_c   1.000
_cell.angle_alpha   90.00
_cell.angle_beta   90.00
_cell.angle_gamma   90.00
#
_symmetry.space_group_name_H-M   'P 1'
#
loop_
_entity.id
_entity.type
_entity.pdbx_description
1 polymer ?
#
loop_
_entity_poly.entity_id
_entity_poly.type
_entity_poly.pdbx_seq_one_letter_code
_entity_poly.pdbx_strand_id
1 'polypeptide(L)'
;LPQIDAVIARAGFHDDARIAQARIGLSNYFAGALVMPYMRFLRAAEASSYDIELLAHQFGVGFEAVCHRLSTLARRSAPGLPFFFIRVDRAGNVSKRHSATDFHFSQVGGSCPLWIVYEAFNQPGRILTQTARMPDGRRHFWLARQVSSGPVGHGQPRKTFAVALGCDLQHAERLVYSLGLDVQSPGNSVSIGPGCRVCPREDCMQRAFAQLPGR
;
A
#
# COMPACT_ATOMS: atom_id res chain seq x y z
N LEU A 1 -15.99 22.16 -5.20
CA LEU A 1 -15.61 21.52 -6.48
C LEU A 1 -16.85 20.76 -6.97
N PRO A 2 -17.66 21.35 -7.87
CA PRO A 2 -19.00 20.83 -8.18
C PRO A 2 -18.99 19.37 -8.68
N GLN A 3 -17.91 18.93 -9.32
CA GLN A 3 -17.73 17.55 -9.76
C GLN A 3 -17.51 16.56 -8.60
N ILE A 4 -16.77 16.95 -7.55
CA ILE A 4 -16.58 16.11 -6.36
C ILE A 4 -17.91 15.91 -5.65
N ASP A 5 -18.67 16.99 -5.48
CA ASP A 5 -19.98 16.97 -4.83
C ASP A 5 -20.96 16.07 -5.59
N ALA A 6 -20.94 16.14 -6.93
CA ALA A 6 -21.75 15.26 -7.78
C ALA A 6 -21.37 13.78 -7.68
N VAL A 7 -20.09 13.43 -7.51
CA VAL A 7 -19.64 12.04 -7.30
C VAL A 7 -20.08 11.52 -5.94
N ILE A 8 -19.96 12.34 -4.88
CA ILE A 8 -20.39 11.97 -3.53
C ILE A 8 -21.90 11.74 -3.48
N ALA A 9 -22.69 12.62 -4.11
CA ALA A 9 -24.14 12.47 -4.17
C ALA A 9 -24.57 11.14 -4.81
N ARG A 10 -23.88 10.71 -5.88
CA ARG A 10 -24.14 9.40 -6.53
C ARG A 10 -23.79 8.20 -5.67
N ALA A 11 -22.88 8.35 -4.70
CA ALA A 11 -22.50 7.27 -3.80
C ALA A 11 -23.59 6.93 -2.76
N GLY A 12 -24.60 7.81 -2.59
CA GLY A 12 -25.75 7.54 -1.72
C GLY A 12 -25.41 7.50 -0.23
N PHE A 13 -24.38 8.23 0.22
CA PHE A 13 -24.10 8.34 1.66
C PHE A 13 -25.16 9.21 2.34
N HIS A 14 -25.71 8.71 3.45
CA HIS A 14 -26.74 9.41 4.26
C HIS A 14 -26.20 9.99 5.57
N ASP A 15 -24.91 9.82 5.84
CA ASP A 15 -24.25 10.25 7.08
C ASP A 15 -23.23 11.35 6.77
N ASP A 16 -23.31 12.45 7.52
CA ASP A 16 -22.47 13.64 7.31
C ASP A 16 -20.98 13.34 7.49
N ALA A 17 -20.62 12.45 8.42
CA ALA A 17 -19.21 12.08 8.64
C ALA A 17 -18.64 11.33 7.43
N ARG A 18 -19.39 10.39 6.85
CA ARG A 18 -19.01 9.69 5.60
C ARG A 18 -18.92 10.65 4.42
N ILE A 19 -19.85 11.59 4.29
CA ILE A 19 -19.82 12.63 3.23
C ILE A 19 -18.55 13.48 3.37
N ALA A 20 -18.22 13.94 4.57
CA ALA A 20 -17.02 14.70 4.84
C ALA A 20 -15.74 13.90 4.53
N GLN A 21 -15.68 12.63 4.95
CA GLN A 21 -14.56 11.74 4.66
C GLN A 21 -14.41 11.48 3.15
N ALA A 22 -15.51 11.25 2.43
CA ALA A 22 -15.49 11.06 0.98
C ALA A 22 -14.98 12.32 0.26
N ARG A 23 -15.40 13.51 0.71
CA ARG A 23 -14.92 14.79 0.19
C ARG A 23 -13.41 14.96 0.36
N ILE A 24 -12.87 14.64 1.53
CA ILE A 24 -11.43 14.66 1.79
C ILE A 24 -10.71 13.65 0.87
N GLY A 25 -11.22 12.43 0.76
CA GLY A 25 -10.64 11.38 -0.09
C GLY A 25 -10.58 11.77 -1.57
N LEU A 26 -11.70 12.23 -2.13
CA LEU A 26 -11.79 12.67 -3.53
C LEU A 26 -10.97 13.93 -3.81
N SER A 27 -10.88 14.85 -2.85
CA SER A 27 -10.02 16.04 -2.98
C SER A 27 -8.54 15.64 -3.01
N ASN A 28 -8.13 14.69 -2.16
CA ASN A 28 -6.77 14.15 -2.18
C ASN A 28 -6.47 13.38 -3.48
N TYR A 29 -7.44 12.60 -3.98
CA TYR A 29 -7.33 11.92 -5.27
C TYR A 29 -7.12 12.94 -6.40
N PHE A 30 -7.95 13.99 -6.44
CA PHE A 30 -7.85 15.05 -7.44
C PHE A 30 -6.52 15.79 -7.35
N ALA A 31 -6.08 16.20 -6.16
CA ALA A 31 -4.80 16.85 -5.94
C ALA A 31 -3.63 15.99 -6.44
N GLY A 32 -3.63 14.69 -6.12
CA GLY A 32 -2.64 13.76 -6.63
C GLY A 32 -2.66 13.63 -8.16
N ALA A 33 -3.84 13.58 -8.77
CA ALA A 33 -3.99 13.51 -10.22
C ALA A 33 -3.60 14.81 -10.95
N LEU A 34 -3.71 15.96 -10.28
CA LEU A 34 -3.28 17.26 -10.78
C LEU A 34 -1.75 17.40 -10.76
N VAL A 35 -1.12 17.05 -9.63
CA VAL A 35 0.35 17.13 -9.47
C VAL A 35 1.07 16.03 -10.26
N MET A 36 0.45 14.86 -10.41
CA MET A 36 0.95 13.73 -11.20
C MET A 36 -0.03 13.39 -12.35
N PRO A 37 -0.02 14.16 -13.46
CA PRO A 37 -0.91 13.95 -14.59
C PRO A 37 -0.80 12.54 -15.16
N TYR A 38 -1.93 11.88 -15.39
CA TYR A 38 -2.01 10.42 -15.59
C TYR A 38 -0.99 9.86 -16.60
N MET A 39 -1.02 10.34 -17.85
CA MET A 39 -0.15 9.78 -18.90
C MET A 39 1.32 10.14 -18.70
N ARG A 40 1.61 11.34 -18.19
CA ARG A 40 2.97 11.77 -17.89
C ARG A 40 3.57 10.93 -16.77
N PHE A 41 2.80 10.69 -15.72
CA PHE A 41 3.22 9.88 -14.58
C PHE A 41 3.34 8.39 -14.93
N LEU A 42 2.39 7.83 -15.68
CA LEU A 42 2.46 6.43 -16.14
C LEU A 42 3.72 6.17 -16.95
N ARG A 43 4.01 7.01 -17.96
CA ARG A 43 5.22 6.86 -18.78
C ARG A 43 6.50 6.98 -17.94
N ALA A 44 6.54 7.93 -17.01
CA ALA A 44 7.67 8.08 -16.10
C ALA A 44 7.86 6.83 -15.23
N ALA A 45 6.78 6.29 -14.68
CA ALA A 45 6.82 5.09 -13.84
C ALA A 45 7.27 3.86 -14.62
N GLU A 46 6.83 3.68 -15.86
CA GLU A 46 7.29 2.57 -16.71
C GLU A 46 8.75 2.73 -17.11
N ALA A 47 9.17 3.95 -17.47
CA ALA A 47 10.55 4.24 -17.86
C ALA A 47 11.56 4.08 -16.71
N SER A 48 11.13 4.25 -15.46
CA SER A 48 11.98 4.10 -14.26
C SER A 48 11.86 2.73 -13.60
N SER A 49 11.19 1.75 -14.22
CA SER A 49 10.87 0.47 -13.57
C SER A 49 10.23 0.67 -12.19
N TYR A 50 9.30 1.63 -12.11
CA TYR A 50 8.54 1.98 -10.91
C TYR A 50 9.40 2.42 -9.70
N ASP A 51 10.57 3.02 -9.92
CA ASP A 51 11.36 3.63 -8.85
C ASP A 51 10.59 4.79 -8.19
N ILE A 52 10.15 4.57 -6.95
CA ILE A 52 9.32 5.49 -6.17
C ILE A 52 10.10 6.74 -5.77
N GLU A 53 11.39 6.62 -5.45
CA GLU A 53 12.20 7.77 -5.02
C GLU A 53 12.53 8.67 -6.20
N LEU A 54 12.84 8.08 -7.36
CA LEU A 54 13.03 8.83 -8.60
C LEU A 54 11.75 9.55 -9.03
N LEU A 55 10.59 8.88 -8.95
CA LEU A 55 9.30 9.50 -9.22
C LEU A 55 8.97 10.62 -8.22
N ALA A 56 9.24 10.41 -6.93
CA ALA A 56 9.04 11.41 -5.89
C ALA A 56 9.84 12.68 -6.20
N HIS A 57 11.12 12.51 -6.55
CA HIS A 57 11.99 13.60 -6.97
C HIS A 57 11.47 14.30 -8.24
N GLN A 58 11.14 13.54 -9.29
CA GLN A 58 10.71 14.10 -10.57
C GLN A 58 9.42 14.94 -10.48
N PHE A 59 8.48 14.55 -9.61
CA PHE A 59 7.20 15.22 -9.45
C PHE A 59 7.14 16.15 -8.24
N GLY A 60 8.23 16.29 -7.48
CA GLY A 60 8.30 17.18 -6.31
C GLY A 60 7.33 16.78 -5.20
N VAL A 61 7.12 15.48 -4.98
CA VAL A 61 6.16 14.93 -4.01
C VAL A 61 6.82 13.92 -3.08
N GLY A 62 6.18 13.62 -1.95
CA GLY A 62 6.67 12.61 -1.01
C GLY A 62 6.39 11.16 -1.46
N PHE A 63 7.10 10.22 -0.85
CA PHE A 63 6.98 8.77 -1.08
C PHE A 63 5.52 8.27 -1.00
N GLU A 64 4.76 8.66 0.03
CA GLU A 64 3.35 8.25 0.18
C GLU A 64 2.49 8.69 -1.02
N ALA A 65 2.72 9.89 -1.54
CA ALA A 65 1.93 10.44 -2.64
C ALA A 65 2.17 9.66 -3.94
N VAL A 66 3.42 9.28 -4.21
CA VAL A 66 3.78 8.45 -5.36
C VAL A 66 3.12 7.07 -5.26
N CYS A 67 3.24 6.40 -4.11
CA CYS A 67 2.62 5.09 -3.88
C CYS A 67 1.10 5.14 -4.05
N HIS A 68 0.46 6.19 -3.51
CA HIS A 68 -0.98 6.42 -3.70
C HIS A 68 -1.32 6.65 -5.17
N ARG A 69 -0.48 7.35 -5.93
CA ARG A 69 -0.73 7.57 -7.36
C ARG A 69 -0.59 6.28 -8.16
N LEU A 70 0.46 5.49 -7.90
CA LEU A 70 0.69 4.19 -8.53
C LEU A 70 -0.50 3.25 -8.35
N SER A 71 -1.12 3.20 -7.17
CA SER A 71 -2.32 2.37 -6.92
C SER A 71 -3.60 2.85 -7.61
N THR A 72 -3.55 3.97 -8.35
CA THR A 72 -4.72 4.55 -9.05
C THR A 72 -4.59 4.51 -10.59
N LEU A 73 -3.53 3.90 -11.12
CA LEU A 73 -3.29 3.78 -12.56
C LEU A 73 -4.15 2.68 -13.21
N ALA A 74 -5.47 2.80 -13.09
CA ALA A 74 -6.45 1.80 -13.54
C ALA A 74 -7.33 2.28 -14.71
N ARG A 75 -6.90 3.29 -15.48
CA ARG A 75 -7.63 3.75 -16.68
C ARG A 75 -7.61 2.62 -17.72
N ARG A 76 -8.78 2.15 -18.14
CA ARG A 76 -8.94 1.02 -19.08
C ARG A 76 -8.10 1.13 -20.36
N SER A 77 -7.95 2.33 -20.91
CA SER A 77 -7.18 2.55 -22.14
C SER A 77 -5.66 2.58 -21.95
N ALA A 78 -5.18 2.67 -20.71
CA ALA A 78 -3.77 2.79 -20.37
C ALA A 78 -3.55 2.35 -18.91
N PRO A 79 -3.71 1.05 -18.59
CA PRO A 79 -3.51 0.56 -17.23
C PRO A 79 -2.00 0.52 -16.89
N GLY A 80 -1.68 0.91 -15.66
CA GLY A 80 -0.37 0.62 -15.07
C GLY A 80 -0.36 -0.74 -14.37
N LEU A 81 0.67 -0.98 -13.56
CA LEU A 81 0.71 -2.16 -12.70
C LEU A 81 -0.41 -2.13 -11.63
N PRO A 82 -1.10 -3.26 -11.39
CA PRO A 82 -2.14 -3.34 -10.38
C PRO A 82 -1.52 -3.42 -8.98
N PHE A 83 -1.34 -2.26 -8.35
CA PHE A 83 -0.80 -2.17 -7.01
C PHE A 83 -1.87 -2.21 -5.91
N PHE A 84 -1.48 -2.81 -4.79
CA PHE A 84 -2.10 -2.69 -3.48
C PHE A 84 -1.34 -1.62 -2.70
N PHE A 85 -2.05 -0.66 -2.13
CA PHE A 85 -1.48 0.40 -1.30
C PHE A 85 -2.06 0.32 0.11
N ILE A 86 -1.18 0.30 1.09
CA ILE A 86 -1.56 0.26 2.50
C ILE A 86 -0.74 1.29 3.28
N ARG A 87 -1.38 1.99 4.21
CA ARG A 87 -0.72 2.84 5.20
C ARG A 87 -1.10 2.43 6.61
N VAL A 88 -0.13 2.08 7.42
CA VAL A 88 -0.31 1.59 8.79
C VAL A 88 0.52 2.41 9.77
N ASP A 89 0.08 2.52 11.02
CA ASP A 89 0.88 3.08 12.11
C ASP A 89 1.60 1.98 12.93
N ARG A 90 2.38 2.39 13.93
CA ARG A 90 3.17 1.47 14.77
C ARG A 90 2.32 0.51 15.60
N ALA A 91 1.05 0.86 15.85
CA ALA A 91 0.12 0.02 16.60
C ALA A 91 -0.64 -0.96 15.68
N GLY A 92 -0.42 -0.91 14.37
CA GLY A 92 -1.12 -1.75 13.41
C GLY A 92 -2.44 -1.16 12.92
N ASN A 93 -2.77 0.09 13.25
CA ASN A 93 -3.96 0.73 12.71
C ASN A 93 -3.72 1.09 11.25
N VAL A 94 -4.51 0.47 10.37
CA VAL A 94 -4.45 0.76 8.94
C VAL A 94 -5.39 1.92 8.63
N SER A 95 -4.81 3.05 8.21
CA SER A 95 -5.53 4.29 7.96
C SER A 95 -5.85 4.54 6.48
N LYS A 96 -5.21 3.81 5.56
CA LYS A 96 -5.55 3.84 4.11
C LYS A 96 -5.36 2.46 3.49
N ARG A 97 -6.30 2.08 2.63
CA ARG A 97 -6.25 0.90 1.77
C ARG A 97 -6.76 1.30 0.39
N HIS A 98 -5.94 1.11 -0.64
CA HIS A 98 -6.38 1.24 -2.02
C HIS A 98 -5.91 0.02 -2.79
N SER A 99 -6.77 -0.51 -3.64
CA SER A 99 -6.51 -1.74 -4.38
C SER A 99 -6.99 -1.55 -5.80
N ALA A 100 -6.12 -1.79 -6.78
CA ALA A 100 -6.51 -1.82 -8.19
C ALA A 100 -7.28 -3.11 -8.56
N THR A 101 -7.06 -4.19 -7.80
CA THR A 101 -7.67 -5.52 -7.95
C THR A 101 -8.02 -6.10 -6.59
N ASP A 102 -8.79 -7.20 -6.52
CA ASP A 102 -9.10 -7.86 -5.25
C ASP A 102 -7.85 -8.43 -4.57
N PHE A 103 -7.64 -8.05 -3.32
CA PHE A 103 -6.51 -8.48 -2.50
C PHE A 103 -6.95 -8.85 -1.08
N HIS A 104 -6.24 -9.79 -0.45
CA HIS A 104 -6.60 -10.35 0.86
C HIS A 104 -6.77 -9.31 1.98
N PHE A 105 -6.08 -8.16 1.92
CA PHE A 105 -6.23 -7.08 2.91
C PHE A 105 -7.03 -5.88 2.40
N SER A 106 -7.80 -6.06 1.31
CA SER A 106 -8.60 -4.99 0.71
C SER A 106 -9.73 -4.50 1.62
N GLN A 107 -10.28 -5.37 2.49
CA GLN A 107 -11.41 -5.03 3.38
C GLN A 107 -11.08 -5.18 4.87
N VAL A 108 -10.49 -6.30 5.31
CA VAL A 108 -10.16 -6.58 6.72
C VAL A 108 -8.83 -7.34 6.79
N GLY A 109 -8.10 -7.20 7.91
CA GLY A 109 -6.84 -7.90 8.17
C GLY A 109 -5.59 -7.07 7.89
N GLY A 110 -4.46 -7.76 7.79
CA GLY A 110 -3.13 -7.18 7.60
C GLY A 110 -2.33 -7.01 8.89
N SER A 111 -2.72 -7.68 9.98
CA SER A 111 -2.06 -7.59 11.30
C SER A 111 -1.01 -8.67 11.56
N CYS A 112 -0.56 -9.37 10.52
CA CYS A 112 0.48 -10.38 10.67
C CYS A 112 1.84 -9.71 10.93
N PRO A 113 2.50 -9.96 12.07
CA PRO A 113 3.77 -9.32 12.39
C PRO A 113 4.93 -9.77 11.49
N LEU A 114 4.77 -10.88 10.76
CA LEU A 114 5.74 -11.35 9.75
C LEU A 114 5.68 -10.56 8.44
N TRP A 115 4.68 -9.69 8.27
CA TRP A 115 4.55 -8.88 7.08
C TRP A 115 5.49 -7.66 7.13
N ILE A 116 6.25 -7.43 6.05
CA ILE A 116 7.36 -6.46 5.99
C ILE A 116 6.97 -5.03 6.35
N VAL A 117 5.69 -4.66 6.25
CA VAL A 117 5.23 -3.31 6.59
C VAL A 117 5.54 -2.95 8.04
N TYR A 118 5.54 -3.92 8.95
CA TYR A 118 5.82 -3.69 10.36
C TYR A 118 7.31 -3.52 10.64
N GLU A 119 8.15 -4.24 9.90
CA GLU A 119 9.60 -4.12 9.98
C GLU A 119 10.11 -2.74 9.51
N ALA A 120 9.34 -2.05 8.65
CA ALA A 120 9.70 -0.71 8.18
C ALA A 120 9.87 0.30 9.34
N PHE A 121 9.19 0.11 10.47
CA PHE A 121 9.33 0.96 11.65
C PHE A 121 10.64 0.77 12.42
N ASN A 122 11.33 -0.36 12.21
CA ASN A 122 12.64 -0.65 12.79
C ASN A 122 13.77 -0.10 11.91
N GLN A 123 13.49 0.24 10.65
CA GLN A 123 14.48 0.70 9.68
C GLN A 123 14.03 2.01 9.00
N PRO A 124 13.92 3.13 9.76
CA PRO A 124 13.44 4.40 9.24
C PRO A 124 14.20 4.85 7.98
N GLY A 125 13.46 5.34 6.98
CA GLY A 125 14.04 5.89 5.76
C GLY A 125 14.49 4.86 4.72
N ARG A 126 14.62 3.57 5.08
CA ARG A 126 14.96 2.49 4.13
C ARG A 126 13.70 1.93 3.46
N ILE A 127 13.83 1.56 2.18
CA ILE A 127 12.85 0.74 1.49
C ILE A 127 13.21 -0.72 1.76
N LEU A 128 12.26 -1.46 2.31
CA LEU A 128 12.35 -2.89 2.55
C LEU A 128 11.50 -3.64 1.54
N THR A 129 11.91 -4.85 1.18
CA THR A 129 11.21 -5.69 0.21
C THR A 129 10.94 -7.08 0.79
N GLN A 130 9.85 -7.71 0.36
CA GLN A 130 9.50 -9.07 0.78
C GLN A 130 8.68 -9.77 -0.31
N THR A 131 9.08 -10.98 -0.65
CA THR A 131 8.17 -11.93 -1.30
C THR A 131 7.36 -12.64 -0.22
N ALA A 132 6.04 -12.52 -0.28
CA ALA A 132 5.14 -13.04 0.75
C ALA A 132 4.14 -14.04 0.16
N ARG A 133 3.92 -15.16 0.86
CA ARG A 133 2.96 -16.20 0.49
C ARG A 133 1.78 -16.23 1.46
N MET A 134 0.58 -16.03 0.92
CA MET A 134 -0.68 -16.11 1.65
C MET A 134 -1.08 -17.57 1.93
N PRO A 135 -2.01 -17.82 2.88
CA PRO A 135 -2.44 -19.19 3.19
C PRO A 135 -3.10 -19.93 2.00
N ASP A 136 -3.69 -19.19 1.06
CA ASP A 136 -4.26 -19.73 -0.19
C ASP A 136 -3.21 -20.06 -1.27
N GLY A 137 -1.92 -19.87 -0.96
CA GLY A 137 -0.80 -20.12 -1.86
C GLY A 137 -0.43 -18.94 -2.77
N ARG A 138 -1.26 -17.89 -2.87
CA ARG A 138 -0.93 -16.71 -3.69
C ARG A 138 0.32 -16.01 -3.16
N ARG A 139 1.19 -15.63 -4.09
CA ARG A 139 2.45 -14.95 -3.81
C ARG A 139 2.40 -13.51 -4.30
N HIS A 140 2.90 -12.62 -3.46
CA HIS A 140 2.91 -11.19 -3.73
C HIS A 140 4.31 -10.65 -3.45
N PHE A 141 4.71 -9.65 -4.21
CA PHE A 141 5.90 -8.87 -3.93
C PHE A 141 5.48 -7.58 -3.21
N TRP A 142 6.11 -7.31 -2.07
CA TRP A 142 5.85 -6.13 -1.24
C TRP A 142 7.10 -5.28 -1.13
N LEU A 143 6.90 -3.97 -1.13
CA LEU A 143 7.84 -3.01 -0.60
C LEU A 143 7.20 -2.21 0.52
N ALA A 144 7.99 -1.76 1.49
CA ALA A 144 7.54 -0.91 2.58
C ALA A 144 8.61 0.09 3.01
N ARG A 145 8.17 1.29 3.42
CA ARG A 145 9.04 2.33 3.98
C ARG A 145 8.32 3.11 5.06
N GLN A 146 9.02 3.42 6.14
CA GLN A 146 8.52 4.37 7.14
C GLN A 146 8.62 5.80 6.60
N VAL A 147 7.51 6.52 6.63
CA VAL A 147 7.41 7.95 6.36
C VAL A 147 7.10 8.71 7.65
N SER A 148 7.65 9.93 7.77
CA SER A 148 7.39 10.80 8.91
C SER A 148 7.10 12.23 8.44
N SER A 149 6.21 12.92 9.14
CA SER A 149 5.84 14.32 8.87
C SER A 149 5.52 15.03 10.18
N GLY A 150 5.72 16.34 10.22
CA GLY A 150 5.45 17.14 11.42
C GLY A 150 6.35 18.38 11.49
N PRO A 151 6.13 19.25 12.48
CA PRO A 151 6.96 20.42 12.70
C PRO A 151 8.42 20.05 12.98
N VAL A 152 9.32 20.93 12.53
CA VAL A 152 10.76 20.83 12.78
C VAL A 152 11.04 21.31 14.20
N GLY A 153 11.96 20.63 14.90
CA GLY A 153 12.37 20.99 16.26
C GLY A 153 12.49 19.79 17.18
N HIS A 154 13.32 19.95 18.21
CA HIS A 154 13.42 19.00 19.31
C HIS A 154 12.12 19.01 20.13
N GLY A 155 11.66 17.84 20.58
CA GLY A 155 10.43 17.70 21.36
C GLY A 155 9.11 17.87 20.58
N GLN A 156 9.16 18.18 19.29
CA GLN A 156 7.97 18.37 18.47
C GLN A 156 7.31 17.03 18.11
N PRO A 157 5.96 16.91 18.22
CA PRO A 157 5.26 15.69 17.87
C PRO A 157 5.40 15.39 16.37
N ARG A 158 5.64 14.12 16.04
CA ARG A 158 5.79 13.63 14.67
C ARG A 158 4.67 12.63 14.36
N LYS A 159 4.10 12.72 13.17
CA LYS A 159 3.26 11.67 12.59
C LYS A 159 4.16 10.69 11.87
N THR A 160 4.08 9.41 12.21
CA THR A 160 4.91 8.36 11.63
C THR A 160 4.04 7.20 11.16
N PHE A 161 4.23 6.77 9.92
CA PHE A 161 3.50 5.68 9.30
C PHE A 161 4.47 4.79 8.52
N ALA A 162 4.09 3.55 8.28
CA ALA A 162 4.68 2.72 7.25
C ALA A 162 3.74 2.71 6.04
N VAL A 163 4.30 2.99 4.86
CA VAL A 163 3.63 2.88 3.57
C VAL A 163 4.11 1.61 2.91
N ALA A 164 3.19 0.75 2.53
CA ALA A 164 3.45 -0.46 1.76
C ALA A 164 2.79 -0.38 0.38
N LEU A 165 3.52 -0.84 -0.63
CA LEU A 165 3.03 -1.07 -1.97
C LEU A 165 3.27 -2.54 -2.32
N GLY A 166 2.28 -3.22 -2.88
CA GLY A 166 2.43 -4.62 -3.26
C GLY A 166 1.77 -4.93 -4.59
N CYS A 167 2.19 -6.01 -5.24
CA CYS A 167 1.57 -6.53 -6.45
C CYS A 167 1.65 -8.06 -6.46
N ASP A 168 0.91 -8.70 -7.36
CA ASP A 168 1.13 -10.11 -7.65
C ASP A 168 2.59 -10.38 -8.04
N LEU A 169 3.12 -11.53 -7.62
CA LEU A 169 4.54 -11.85 -7.83
C LEU A 169 4.93 -11.87 -9.32
N GLN A 170 4.00 -12.21 -10.21
CA GLN A 170 4.21 -12.18 -11.66
C GLN A 170 4.61 -10.79 -12.21
N HIS A 171 4.34 -9.73 -11.44
CA HIS A 171 4.67 -8.36 -11.80
C HIS A 171 5.96 -7.85 -11.14
N ALA A 172 6.56 -8.62 -10.23
CA ALA A 172 7.70 -8.18 -9.43
C ALA A 172 8.88 -7.72 -10.28
N GLU A 173 9.20 -8.44 -11.36
CA GLU A 173 10.34 -8.16 -12.24
C GLU A 173 10.25 -6.83 -13.00
N ARG A 174 9.07 -6.20 -13.00
CA ARG A 174 8.89 -4.85 -13.55
C ARG A 174 9.33 -3.75 -12.59
N LEU A 175 9.56 -4.07 -11.32
CA LEU A 175 9.98 -3.13 -10.30
C LEU A 175 11.50 -3.18 -10.15
N VAL A 176 12.15 -2.02 -10.10
CA VAL A 176 13.58 -1.90 -9.79
C VAL A 176 13.95 -2.60 -8.48
N TYR A 177 13.00 -2.68 -7.55
CA TYR A 177 13.15 -3.28 -6.22
C TYR A 177 13.30 -4.81 -6.22
N SER A 178 13.03 -5.50 -7.33
CA SER A 178 13.28 -6.94 -7.43
C SER A 178 14.69 -7.26 -7.95
N LEU A 179 15.47 -6.24 -8.35
CA LEU A 179 16.80 -6.45 -8.93
C LEU A 179 17.73 -7.16 -7.93
N GLY A 180 18.38 -8.23 -8.37
CA GLY A 180 19.28 -9.04 -7.55
C GLY A 180 18.56 -9.97 -6.55
N LEU A 181 17.23 -10.02 -6.57
CA LEU A 181 16.44 -10.95 -5.76
C LEU A 181 15.97 -12.12 -6.62
N ASP A 182 16.15 -13.35 -6.12
CA ASP A 182 15.48 -14.52 -6.69
C ASP A 182 14.03 -14.57 -6.17
N VAL A 183 13.18 -13.73 -6.77
CA VAL A 183 11.78 -13.58 -6.38
C VAL A 183 10.92 -14.79 -6.75
N GLN A 184 11.34 -15.59 -7.72
CA GLN A 184 10.55 -16.73 -8.21
C GLN A 184 10.76 -18.00 -7.38
N SER A 185 11.90 -18.15 -6.71
CA SER A 185 12.15 -19.30 -5.84
C SER A 185 11.11 -19.42 -4.72
N PRO A 186 10.39 -20.56 -4.63
CA PRO A 186 9.38 -20.79 -3.59
C PRO A 186 9.93 -20.70 -2.16
N GLY A 187 11.21 -21.05 -1.98
CA GLY A 187 11.92 -20.99 -0.69
C GLY A 187 12.13 -19.56 -0.17
N ASN A 188 12.14 -18.57 -1.06
CA ASN A 188 12.37 -17.16 -0.71
C ASN A 188 11.08 -16.41 -0.34
N SER A 189 9.94 -17.11 -0.30
CA SER A 189 8.65 -16.51 0.05
C SER A 189 8.34 -16.71 1.54
N VAL A 190 8.23 -15.62 2.29
CA VAL A 190 7.84 -15.63 3.71
C VAL A 190 6.35 -16.00 3.83
N SER A 191 6.05 -17.05 4.61
CA SER A 191 4.67 -17.43 4.93
C SER A 191 4.04 -16.39 5.86
N ILE A 192 3.14 -15.56 5.33
CA ILE A 192 2.35 -14.60 6.11
C ILE A 192 0.88 -15.01 6.18
N GLY A 193 0.05 -14.23 6.87
CA GLY A 193 -1.39 -14.44 6.93
C GLY A 193 -2.18 -13.15 7.14
N PRO A 194 -3.52 -13.23 7.16
CA PRO A 194 -4.41 -12.08 7.35
C PRO A 194 -4.49 -11.53 8.79
N GLY A 195 -4.00 -12.31 9.76
CA GLY A 195 -4.04 -12.01 11.19
C GLY A 195 -4.35 -13.27 11.98
N CYS A 196 -3.77 -13.44 13.18
CA CYS A 196 -3.75 -14.74 13.87
C CYS A 196 -5.14 -15.35 14.09
N ARG A 197 -6.14 -14.53 14.42
CA ARG A 197 -7.53 -14.96 14.68
C ARG A 197 -8.24 -15.57 13.47
N VAL A 198 -7.77 -15.30 12.26
CA VAL A 198 -8.38 -15.77 11.00
C VAL A 198 -7.38 -16.48 10.09
N CYS A 199 -6.16 -16.73 10.58
CA CYS A 199 -5.10 -17.38 9.82
C CYS A 199 -5.17 -18.91 10.03
N PRO A 200 -5.30 -19.71 8.96
CA PRO A 200 -5.42 -21.17 9.05
C PRO A 200 -4.08 -21.90 9.22
N ARG A 201 -2.94 -21.20 9.27
CA ARG A 201 -1.60 -21.83 9.38
C ARG A 201 -1.37 -22.44 10.76
N GLU A 202 -1.27 -23.75 10.88
CA GLU A 202 -1.10 -24.41 12.18
C GLU A 202 0.34 -24.30 12.72
N ASP A 203 1.32 -24.20 11.84
CA ASP A 203 2.77 -24.27 12.10
C ASP A 203 3.46 -22.89 12.31
N CYS A 204 2.70 -21.87 12.72
CA CYS A 204 3.22 -20.51 12.85
C CYS A 204 3.82 -20.25 14.25
N MET A 205 5.16 -20.26 14.37
CA MET A 205 5.88 -19.94 15.62
C MET A 205 5.62 -18.52 16.14
N GLN A 206 5.23 -17.59 15.28
CA GLN A 206 4.93 -16.18 15.63
C GLN A 206 3.44 -15.97 16.01
N ARG A 207 2.64 -17.04 16.09
CA ARG A 207 1.20 -16.96 16.34
C ARG A 207 0.91 -16.33 17.71
N ALA A 208 0.19 -15.20 17.69
CA ALA A 208 -0.22 -14.49 18.91
C ALA A 208 -1.56 -14.96 19.49
N PHE A 209 -2.48 -15.43 18.65
CA PHE A 209 -3.81 -15.87 19.06
C PHE A 209 -4.21 -17.16 18.35
N ALA A 210 -5.01 -17.99 19.03
CA ALA A 210 -5.69 -19.11 18.41
C ALA A 210 -6.61 -18.61 17.28
N GLN A 211 -6.78 -19.43 16.24
CA GLN A 211 -7.74 -19.15 15.19
C GLN A 211 -9.15 -19.24 15.77
N LEU A 212 -10.02 -18.30 15.42
CA LEU A 212 -11.43 -18.36 15.78
C LEU A 212 -12.10 -19.54 15.04
N PRO A 213 -13.08 -20.21 15.66
CA PRO A 213 -13.88 -21.21 14.96
C PRO A 213 -14.49 -20.59 13.70
N GLY A 214 -14.41 -21.31 12.57
CA GLY A 214 -15.13 -20.91 11.37
C GLY A 214 -16.62 -20.84 11.67
N ARG A 215 -17.29 -19.79 11.21
CA ARG A 215 -18.75 -19.80 11.08
C ARG A 215 -19.14 -20.61 9.86
#